data_AF-A0A8T4LM44-F1
#
_entry.id   AF-A0A8T4LM44-F1
#
_cell.length_a   1.000
_cell.length_b   1.000
_cell.length_c   1.000
_cell.angle_alpha   90.00
_cell.angle_beta   90.00
_cell.angle_gamma   90.00
#
_symmetry.space_group_name_H-M   'P 1'
#
loop_
_entity.id
_entity.type
_entity.pdbx_description
1 polymer ?
#
loop_
_entity_poly.entity_id
_entity_poly.type
_entity_poly.pdbx_seq_one_letter_code
_entity_poly.pdbx_strand_id
1 'polypeptide(L)'
;MFLSALINNGSDSTYTIFTRHLDDLGLLGIYNRKTIIVEGDAGYDCAALMDGGTVIVKGNAGERLGNCMKGKIIVYGNAAPFAGIMLNGGSIKIKGNASNYVGLKMRGGKIIVQGNCGHTLGAEMHGGSILVMGDVGITVACSMYGGEIHINGNMSGPLFEAAIRAGSVYHKGKQIWPIVNP
;
A
#
# COMPACT_ATOMS: atom_id res chain seq x y z
N MET A 1 -11.72 0.39 -16.97
CA MET A 1 -11.47 1.86 -17.09
C MET A 1 -12.74 2.69 -17.26
N PHE A 2 -13.73 2.24 -18.04
CA PHE A 2 -14.99 2.98 -18.32
C PHE A 2 -15.70 3.54 -17.07
N LEU A 3 -15.90 2.72 -16.03
CA LEU A 3 -16.56 3.16 -14.79
C LEU A 3 -15.84 4.32 -14.09
N SER A 4 -14.50 4.27 -14.03
CA SER A 4 -13.70 5.36 -13.46
C SER A 4 -13.87 6.66 -14.25
N ALA A 5 -13.95 6.58 -15.59
CA ALA A 5 -14.20 7.76 -16.42
C ALA A 5 -15.58 8.36 -16.16
N LEU A 6 -16.63 7.54 -16.01
CA LEU A 6 -17.97 8.02 -15.65
C LEU A 6 -17.97 8.74 -14.31
N ILE A 7 -17.39 8.12 -13.28
CA ILE A 7 -17.29 8.71 -11.93
C ILE A 7 -16.54 10.05 -11.96
N ASN A 8 -15.42 10.11 -12.67
CA ASN A 8 -14.58 11.30 -12.74
C ASN A 8 -15.30 12.47 -13.43
N ASN A 9 -16.15 12.19 -14.42
CA ASN A 9 -16.90 13.23 -15.17
C ASN A 9 -18.28 13.55 -14.58
N GLY A 10 -18.80 12.74 -13.65
CA GLY A 10 -20.07 13.05 -12.98
C GLY A 10 -19.97 14.31 -12.10
N SER A 11 -21.11 14.86 -11.67
CA SER A 11 -21.13 16.05 -10.81
C SER A 11 -20.94 15.73 -9.32
N ASP A 12 -21.36 14.54 -8.89
CA ASP A 12 -21.32 14.18 -7.48
C ASP A 12 -19.89 14.08 -6.97
N SER A 13 -19.73 14.36 -5.67
CA SER A 13 -18.46 14.26 -4.96
C SER A 13 -18.21 12.88 -4.34
N THR A 14 -19.27 12.07 -4.21
CA THR A 14 -19.22 10.74 -3.58
C THR A 14 -20.03 9.72 -4.39
N TYR A 15 -19.44 8.55 -4.62
CA TYR A 15 -20.08 7.42 -5.29
C TYR A 15 -19.97 6.17 -4.44
N THR A 16 -21.05 5.41 -4.33
CA THR A 16 -21.04 4.08 -3.71
C THR A 16 -21.24 3.02 -4.78
N ILE A 17 -20.39 2.00 -4.78
CA ILE A 17 -20.33 0.96 -5.81
C ILE A 17 -20.43 -0.39 -5.11
N PHE A 18 -21.45 -1.16 -5.46
CA PHE A 18 -21.68 -2.48 -4.88
C PHE A 18 -21.03 -3.53 -5.78
N THR A 19 -20.03 -4.24 -5.28
CA THR A 19 -19.23 -5.18 -6.10
C THR A 19 -19.37 -6.64 -5.68
N ARG A 20 -20.07 -6.93 -4.57
CA ARG A 20 -20.25 -8.30 -4.04
C ARG A 20 -20.84 -9.32 -5.04
N HIS A 21 -21.51 -8.85 -6.08
CA HIS A 21 -22.16 -9.68 -7.10
C HIS A 21 -21.42 -9.67 -8.45
N LEU A 22 -20.28 -8.99 -8.52
CA LEU A 22 -19.49 -8.86 -9.74
C LEU A 22 -18.26 -9.77 -9.67
N ASP A 23 -17.92 -10.38 -10.80
CA ASP A 23 -16.63 -11.03 -10.98
C ASP A 23 -15.55 -9.95 -11.13
N ASP A 24 -14.63 -9.89 -10.17
CA ASP A 24 -13.41 -9.06 -10.10
C ASP A 24 -13.44 -7.70 -10.86
N LEU A 25 -13.81 -6.62 -10.15
CA LEU A 25 -13.86 -5.28 -10.73
C LEU A 25 -12.51 -4.55 -10.65
N GLY A 26 -11.64 -4.78 -11.64
CA GLY A 26 -10.37 -4.07 -11.79
C GLY A 26 -10.48 -2.60 -12.25
N LEU A 27 -9.39 -1.85 -12.12
CA LEU A 27 -9.22 -0.48 -12.63
C LEU A 27 -10.21 0.55 -12.06
N LEU A 28 -10.84 0.25 -10.92
CA LEU A 28 -11.79 1.14 -10.26
C LEU A 28 -11.08 2.30 -9.58
N GLY A 29 -11.56 3.54 -9.77
CA GLY A 29 -11.01 4.73 -9.12
C GLY A 29 -9.72 5.25 -9.75
N ILE A 30 -9.42 4.85 -10.98
CA ILE A 30 -8.25 5.39 -11.71
C ILE A 30 -8.41 6.89 -11.98
N TYR A 31 -7.35 7.66 -11.74
CA TYR A 31 -7.32 9.13 -11.82
C TYR A 31 -8.34 9.86 -10.92
N ASN A 32 -8.92 9.16 -9.95
CA ASN A 32 -9.97 9.71 -9.11
C ASN A 32 -9.44 10.86 -8.23
N ARG A 33 -10.29 11.88 -8.05
CA ARG A 33 -10.09 12.99 -7.09
C ARG A 33 -11.27 13.15 -6.12
N LYS A 34 -12.23 12.23 -6.16
CA LYS A 34 -13.49 12.24 -5.41
C LYS A 34 -13.50 11.17 -4.32
N THR A 35 -14.63 11.00 -3.65
CA THR A 35 -14.84 9.89 -2.71
C THR A 35 -15.52 8.72 -3.42
N ILE A 36 -14.92 7.53 -3.37
CA ILE A 36 -15.52 6.28 -3.83
C ILE A 36 -15.59 5.30 -2.67
N ILE A 37 -16.77 4.73 -2.44
CA ILE A 37 -17.01 3.69 -1.44
C ILE A 37 -17.33 2.40 -2.20
N VAL A 38 -16.55 1.36 -1.98
CA VAL A 38 -16.74 0.04 -2.57
C VAL A 38 -17.36 -0.88 -1.52
N GLU A 39 -18.64 -1.18 -1.70
CA GLU A 39 -19.39 -2.15 -0.90
C GLU A 39 -19.15 -3.56 -1.45
N GLY A 40 -17.97 -4.09 -1.14
CA GLY A 40 -17.48 -5.39 -1.59
C GLY A 40 -15.97 -5.36 -1.86
N ASP A 41 -15.50 -6.27 -2.69
CA ASP A 41 -14.10 -6.39 -3.10
C ASP A 41 -13.79 -5.46 -4.29
N ALA A 42 -12.55 -5.00 -4.37
CA ALA A 42 -12.04 -4.24 -5.50
C ALA A 42 -10.92 -5.03 -6.19
N GLY A 43 -10.91 -5.03 -7.51
CA GLY A 43 -9.95 -5.81 -8.29
C GLY A 43 -8.58 -5.17 -8.44
N TYR A 44 -7.82 -5.68 -9.40
CA TYR A 44 -6.47 -5.20 -9.70
C TYR A 44 -6.44 -3.71 -10.07
N ASP A 45 -5.33 -3.03 -9.75
CA ASP A 45 -5.10 -1.60 -9.99
C ASP A 45 -6.23 -0.68 -9.45
N CYS A 46 -6.97 -1.13 -8.44
CA CYS A 46 -7.91 -0.26 -7.74
C CYS A 46 -7.16 0.98 -7.23
N ALA A 47 -7.73 2.16 -7.47
CA ALA A 47 -7.22 3.46 -7.07
C ALA A 47 -5.82 3.81 -7.65
N ALA A 48 -5.41 3.16 -8.75
CA ALA A 48 -4.18 3.51 -9.43
C ALA A 48 -4.23 4.93 -10.01
N LEU A 49 -3.12 5.65 -9.98
CA LEU A 49 -2.95 6.98 -10.57
C LEU A 49 -3.93 8.04 -10.04
N MET A 50 -4.53 7.85 -8.86
CA MET A 50 -5.30 8.91 -8.21
C MET A 50 -4.42 10.15 -8.02
N ASP A 51 -5.01 11.34 -8.19
CA ASP A 51 -4.31 12.62 -7.96
C ASP A 51 -4.91 13.38 -6.75
N GLY A 52 -5.65 12.66 -5.89
CA GLY A 52 -6.34 13.21 -4.73
C GLY A 52 -7.51 12.33 -4.31
N GLY A 53 -8.48 12.88 -3.58
CA GLY A 53 -9.70 12.15 -3.22
C GLY A 53 -9.49 11.00 -2.23
N THR A 54 -10.50 10.15 -2.10
CA THR A 54 -10.52 9.02 -1.16
C THR A 54 -11.20 7.80 -1.77
N VAL A 55 -10.61 6.62 -1.61
CA VAL A 55 -11.25 5.34 -1.93
C VAL A 55 -11.34 4.48 -0.67
N ILE A 56 -12.53 3.99 -0.36
CA ILE A 56 -12.79 3.12 0.79
C ILE A 56 -13.31 1.78 0.27
N VAL A 57 -12.54 0.71 0.48
CA VAL A 57 -12.93 -0.66 0.10
C VAL A 57 -13.38 -1.41 1.34
N LYS A 58 -14.65 -1.85 1.36
CA LYS A 58 -15.25 -2.57 2.49
C LYS A 58 -14.92 -4.06 2.52
N GLY A 59 -14.36 -4.60 1.44
CA GLY A 59 -13.81 -5.95 1.35
C GLY A 59 -12.31 -5.95 1.09
N ASN A 60 -11.86 -6.88 0.24
CA ASN A 60 -10.48 -7.06 -0.17
C ASN A 60 -10.11 -6.19 -1.39
N ALA A 61 -8.82 -5.98 -1.59
CA ALA A 61 -8.25 -5.32 -2.75
C ALA A 61 -7.31 -6.26 -3.52
N GLY A 62 -7.44 -6.26 -4.84
CA GLY A 62 -6.57 -6.99 -5.76
C GLY A 62 -5.16 -6.42 -5.87
N GLU A 63 -4.42 -6.93 -6.84
CA GLU A 63 -3.01 -6.57 -7.04
C GLU A 63 -2.83 -5.09 -7.38
N ARG A 64 -1.67 -4.53 -7.02
CA ARG A 64 -1.27 -3.16 -7.41
C ARG A 64 -2.24 -2.07 -6.92
N LEU A 65 -2.91 -2.30 -5.79
CA LEU A 65 -3.73 -1.30 -5.10
C LEU A 65 -2.96 0.01 -4.93
N GLY A 66 -3.51 1.12 -5.42
CA GLY A 66 -2.92 2.44 -5.25
C GLY A 66 -1.59 2.66 -6.00
N ASN A 67 -1.37 1.95 -7.10
CA ASN A 67 -0.21 2.12 -7.96
C ASN A 67 -0.03 3.59 -8.40
N CYS A 68 1.14 4.19 -8.15
CA CYS A 68 1.47 5.57 -8.53
C CYS A 68 0.46 6.63 -8.02
N MET A 69 -0.24 6.37 -6.90
CA MET A 69 -1.33 7.24 -6.45
C MET A 69 -0.87 8.41 -5.57
N LYS A 70 -1.76 9.40 -5.43
CA LYS A 70 -1.89 10.39 -4.35
C LYS A 70 -3.31 10.33 -3.79
N GLY A 71 -3.54 10.95 -2.62
CA GLY A 71 -4.83 10.91 -1.93
C GLY A 71 -4.86 9.88 -0.80
N LYS A 72 -6.02 9.24 -0.58
CA LYS A 72 -6.23 8.34 0.55
C LYS A 72 -6.95 7.06 0.15
N ILE A 73 -6.44 5.91 0.59
CA ILE A 73 -7.09 4.61 0.44
C ILE A 73 -7.27 3.97 1.82
N ILE A 74 -8.45 3.41 2.08
CA ILE A 74 -8.70 2.53 3.23
C ILE A 74 -9.28 1.22 2.73
N VAL A 75 -8.63 0.09 3.03
CA VAL A 75 -9.13 -1.26 2.76
C VAL A 75 -9.46 -1.94 4.08
N TYR A 76 -10.69 -2.44 4.21
CA TYR A 76 -11.15 -3.12 5.43
C TYR A 76 -10.75 -4.60 5.48
N GLY A 77 -10.57 -5.24 4.33
CA GLY A 77 -10.05 -6.61 4.20
C GLY A 77 -8.55 -6.65 3.91
N ASN A 78 -8.16 -7.62 3.10
CA ASN A 78 -6.77 -7.87 2.71
C ASN A 78 -6.40 -7.16 1.40
N ALA A 79 -5.11 -7.00 1.15
CA ALA A 79 -4.58 -6.54 -0.13
C ALA A 79 -3.67 -7.60 -0.77
N ALA A 80 -3.88 -7.87 -2.06
CA ALA A 80 -3.01 -8.75 -2.83
C ALA A 80 -1.64 -8.08 -3.12
N PRO A 81 -0.71 -8.74 -3.83
CA PRO A 81 0.65 -8.22 -4.05
C PRO A 81 0.72 -6.80 -4.61
N PHE A 82 1.85 -6.13 -4.33
CA PHE A 82 2.21 -4.81 -4.87
C PHE A 82 1.35 -3.64 -4.38
N ALA A 83 0.73 -3.74 -3.20
CA ALA A 83 0.02 -2.61 -2.61
C ALA A 83 0.95 -1.40 -2.42
N GLY A 84 0.56 -0.24 -2.97
CA GLY A 84 1.34 1.00 -2.92
C GLY A 84 2.60 1.00 -3.78
N ILE A 85 2.66 0.17 -4.83
CA ILE A 85 3.77 0.22 -5.79
C ILE A 85 3.93 1.63 -6.37
N MET A 86 5.16 2.14 -6.37
CA MET A 86 5.51 3.49 -6.85
C MET A 86 4.70 4.63 -6.20
N LEU A 87 4.19 4.43 -4.98
CA LEU A 87 3.49 5.47 -4.22
C LEU A 87 4.35 6.75 -4.13
N ASN A 88 3.79 7.89 -4.51
CA ASN A 88 4.52 9.16 -4.63
C ASN A 88 3.89 10.28 -3.76
N GLY A 89 3.19 9.89 -2.70
CA GLY A 89 2.45 10.78 -1.81
C GLY A 89 1.17 10.14 -1.27
N GLY A 90 0.45 10.85 -0.41
CA GLY A 90 -0.81 10.36 0.15
C GLY A 90 -0.68 9.18 1.13
N SER A 91 -1.75 8.41 1.32
CA SER A 91 -1.78 7.34 2.32
C SER A 91 -2.63 6.13 1.94
N ILE A 92 -2.15 4.94 2.29
CA ILE A 92 -2.87 3.67 2.16
C ILE A 92 -2.95 3.04 3.54
N LYS A 93 -4.16 2.71 4.00
CA LYS A 93 -4.39 1.92 5.22
C LYS A 93 -5.08 0.61 4.86
N ILE A 94 -4.46 -0.50 5.21
CA ILE A 94 -5.01 -1.85 5.05
C ILE A 94 -5.27 -2.40 6.45
N LYS A 95 -6.53 -2.74 6.75
CA LYS A 95 -6.93 -3.26 8.06
C LYS A 95 -6.66 -4.76 8.22
N GLY A 96 -6.64 -5.51 7.12
CA GLY A 96 -6.23 -6.91 7.11
C GLY A 96 -4.75 -7.09 6.83
N ASN A 97 -4.43 -8.21 6.18
CA ASN A 97 -3.09 -8.56 5.72
C ASN A 97 -2.81 -7.93 4.35
N ALA A 98 -1.52 -7.72 4.06
CA ALA A 98 -1.05 -7.39 2.74
C ALA A 98 -0.08 -8.47 2.25
N SER A 99 -0.11 -8.79 0.95
CA SER A 99 0.75 -9.82 0.39
C SER A 99 2.19 -9.31 0.16
N ASN A 100 2.90 -9.88 -0.81
CA ASN A 100 4.30 -9.54 -1.12
C ASN A 100 4.43 -8.14 -1.75
N TYR A 101 5.64 -7.57 -1.68
CA TYR A 101 6.03 -6.35 -2.40
C TYR A 101 5.27 -5.07 -2.02
N VAL A 102 4.78 -4.98 -0.78
CA VAL A 102 4.14 -3.75 -0.26
C VAL A 102 5.14 -2.60 -0.30
N GLY A 103 4.75 -1.49 -0.92
CA GLY A 103 5.59 -0.29 -1.04
C GLY A 103 6.76 -0.42 -2.02
N LEU A 104 6.75 -1.41 -2.92
CA LEU A 104 7.79 -1.56 -3.95
C LEU A 104 7.98 -0.24 -4.71
N LYS A 105 9.22 0.27 -4.78
CA LYS A 105 9.55 1.52 -5.49
C LYS A 105 8.84 2.78 -5.00
N MET A 106 8.24 2.78 -3.80
CA MET A 106 7.59 3.99 -3.28
C MET A 106 8.62 5.12 -3.06
N ARG A 107 8.23 6.35 -3.39
CA ARG A 107 9.05 7.56 -3.31
C ARG A 107 8.59 8.50 -2.20
N GLY A 108 7.35 8.35 -1.73
CA GLY A 108 6.77 9.15 -0.66
C GLY A 108 5.42 8.62 -0.19
N GLY A 109 4.80 9.31 0.75
CA GLY A 109 3.52 8.90 1.33
C GLY A 109 3.65 7.90 2.48
N LYS A 110 2.52 7.34 2.90
CA LYS A 110 2.42 6.46 4.07
C LYS A 110 1.61 5.21 3.79
N ILE A 111 2.16 4.04 4.11
CA ILE A 111 1.43 2.77 4.09
C ILE A 111 1.31 2.25 5.53
N ILE A 112 0.11 1.89 5.96
CA ILE A 112 -0.15 1.24 7.24
C ILE A 112 -0.87 -0.08 6.99
N VAL A 113 -0.29 -1.18 7.47
CA VAL A 113 -0.89 -2.52 7.44
C VAL A 113 -1.12 -2.96 8.88
N GLN A 114 -2.37 -3.22 9.25
CA GLN A 114 -2.73 -3.65 10.61
C GLN A 114 -2.53 -5.15 10.84
N GLY A 115 -2.53 -5.96 9.78
CA GLY A 115 -2.17 -7.37 9.82
C GLY A 115 -0.70 -7.62 9.45
N ASN A 116 -0.48 -8.78 8.84
CA ASN A 116 0.83 -9.24 8.37
C ASN A 116 1.14 -8.73 6.97
N CYS A 117 2.43 -8.62 6.65
CA CYS A 117 2.91 -8.45 5.27
C CYS A 117 3.64 -9.71 4.79
N GLY A 118 3.59 -9.95 3.48
CA GLY A 118 4.40 -11.00 2.85
C GLY A 118 5.89 -10.65 2.78
N HIS A 119 6.55 -11.18 1.77
CA HIS A 119 7.97 -10.98 1.49
C HIS A 119 8.24 -9.64 0.80
N THR A 120 9.51 -9.21 0.85
CA THR A 120 10.01 -8.11 0.02
C THR A 120 9.32 -6.76 0.33
N LEU A 121 9.04 -6.52 1.62
CA LEU A 121 8.47 -5.27 2.11
C LEU A 121 9.40 -4.09 1.83
N GLY A 122 8.89 -3.02 1.21
CA GLY A 122 9.62 -1.78 0.98
C GLY A 122 10.85 -1.93 0.07
N ALA A 123 10.88 -2.95 -0.79
CA ALA A 123 11.99 -3.11 -1.72
C ALA A 123 12.07 -1.93 -2.70
N GLU A 124 13.29 -1.52 -3.04
CA GLU A 124 13.54 -0.38 -3.93
C GLU A 124 12.86 0.93 -3.49
N MET A 125 12.46 1.05 -2.21
CA MET A 125 11.85 2.25 -1.67
C MET A 125 12.86 3.40 -1.63
N HIS A 126 12.47 4.56 -2.16
CA HIS A 126 13.28 5.79 -2.18
C HIS A 126 12.87 6.80 -1.12
N GLY A 127 11.67 6.67 -0.55
CA GLY A 127 11.17 7.60 0.47
C GLY A 127 9.74 7.29 0.92
N GLY A 128 9.29 7.96 1.97
CA GLY A 128 7.99 7.73 2.63
C GLY A 128 8.11 6.86 3.88
N SER A 129 6.97 6.35 4.37
CA SER A 129 6.93 5.49 5.57
C SER A 129 6.02 4.28 5.39
N ILE A 130 6.46 3.13 5.89
CA ILE A 130 5.66 1.90 5.98
C ILE A 130 5.60 1.47 7.45
N LEU A 131 4.39 1.25 7.96
CA LEU A 131 4.15 0.67 9.28
C LEU A 131 3.38 -0.65 9.14
N VAL A 132 3.94 -1.73 9.67
CA VAL A 132 3.30 -3.05 9.73
C VAL A 132 3.12 -3.43 11.19
N MET A 133 1.87 -3.68 11.59
CA MET A 133 1.56 -4.05 12.98
C MET A 133 1.81 -5.55 13.26
N GLY A 134 1.68 -6.41 12.24
CA GLY A 134 1.90 -7.85 12.33
C GLY A 134 3.28 -8.31 11.85
N ASP A 135 3.35 -9.58 11.48
CA ASP A 135 4.55 -10.28 11.03
C ASP A 135 4.90 -9.92 9.58
N VAL A 136 6.18 -10.05 9.24
CA VAL A 136 6.68 -9.82 7.89
C VAL A 136 7.56 -10.97 7.41
N GLY A 137 7.53 -11.20 6.10
CA GLY A 137 8.37 -12.19 5.45
C GLY A 137 9.86 -11.82 5.43
N ILE A 138 10.62 -12.55 4.61
CA ILE A 138 12.03 -12.26 4.31
C ILE A 138 12.18 -11.06 3.34
N THR A 139 13.44 -10.71 3.04
CA THR A 139 13.85 -9.71 2.02
C THR A 139 13.31 -8.29 2.25
N VAL A 140 12.97 -7.96 3.49
CA VAL A 140 12.61 -6.60 3.92
C VAL A 140 13.70 -5.60 3.51
N ALA A 141 13.29 -4.45 2.99
CA ALA A 141 14.15 -3.34 2.60
C ALA A 141 15.22 -3.69 1.53
N CYS A 142 15.05 -4.78 0.77
CA CYS A 142 16.00 -5.13 -0.28
C CYS A 142 16.13 -3.98 -1.30
N SER A 143 17.35 -3.50 -1.51
CA SER A 143 17.63 -2.34 -2.38
C SER A 143 16.94 -1.04 -1.92
N MET A 144 16.70 -0.84 -0.62
CA MET A 144 16.10 0.40 -0.12
C MET A 144 17.08 1.58 -0.23
N TYR A 145 16.64 2.67 -0.86
CA TYR A 145 17.37 3.91 -1.13
C TYR A 145 16.95 5.08 -0.23
N GLY A 146 15.93 4.92 0.62
CA GLY A 146 15.49 5.95 1.56
C GLY A 146 14.12 5.65 2.18
N GLY A 147 13.70 6.46 3.15
CA GLY A 147 12.43 6.33 3.88
C GLY A 147 12.53 5.52 5.17
N GLU A 148 11.38 5.16 5.74
CA GLU A 148 11.29 4.50 7.05
C GLU A 148 10.36 3.28 7.01
N ILE A 149 10.81 2.16 7.57
CA ILE A 149 10.02 0.94 7.72
C ILE A 149 9.95 0.57 9.20
N HIS A 150 8.73 0.43 9.73
CA HIS A 150 8.46 0.04 11.12
C HIS A 150 7.70 -1.29 11.15
N ILE A 151 8.24 -2.26 11.87
CA ILE A 151 7.67 -3.61 11.99
C ILE A 151 7.46 -3.91 13.48
N ASN A 152 6.21 -4.14 13.87
CA ASN A 152 5.88 -4.46 15.26
C ASN A 152 5.80 -5.97 15.54
N GLY A 153 5.52 -6.80 14.53
CA GLY A 153 5.53 -8.25 14.66
C GLY A 153 6.92 -8.87 14.49
N ASN A 154 6.95 -10.14 14.12
CA ASN A 154 8.16 -10.91 13.87
C ASN A 154 8.63 -10.74 12.42
N MET A 155 9.94 -10.84 12.22
CA MET A 155 10.55 -10.92 10.90
C MET A 155 10.95 -12.37 10.64
N SER A 156 10.63 -12.88 9.46
CA SER A 156 10.93 -14.28 9.08
C SER A 156 12.41 -14.51 8.72
N GLY A 157 13.25 -13.48 8.78
CA GLY A 157 14.69 -13.54 8.52
C GLY A 157 15.37 -12.19 8.79
N PRO A 158 16.71 -12.14 8.77
CA PRO A 158 17.46 -10.90 8.98
C PRO A 158 17.30 -9.93 7.80
N LEU A 159 17.74 -8.69 8.01
CA LEU A 159 17.95 -7.76 6.91
C LEU A 159 19.14 -8.20 6.06
N PHE A 160 19.04 -7.98 4.75
CA PHE A 160 20.17 -8.12 3.83
C PHE A 160 20.90 -6.78 3.76
N GLU A 161 21.69 -6.46 4.79
CA GLU A 161 22.31 -5.15 5.00
C GLU A 161 23.08 -4.62 3.78
N ALA A 162 23.83 -5.48 3.10
CA ALA A 162 24.59 -5.12 1.89
C ALA A 162 23.71 -4.61 0.73
N ALA A 163 22.39 -4.88 0.78
CA ALA A 163 21.41 -4.40 -0.19
C ALA A 163 20.78 -3.06 0.23
N ILE A 164 20.86 -2.64 1.50
CA ILE A 164 20.27 -1.37 1.94
C ILE A 164 21.25 -0.23 1.69
N ARG A 165 20.80 0.83 1.01
CA ARG A 165 21.63 1.98 0.62
C ARG A 165 21.40 3.20 1.52
N ALA A 166 20.18 3.43 1.98
CA ALA A 166 19.82 4.51 2.90
C ALA A 166 18.42 4.29 3.51
N GLY A 167 18.04 5.16 4.45
CA GLY A 167 16.79 5.07 5.19
C GLY A 167 16.94 4.36 6.53
N SER A 168 15.82 4.10 7.20
CA SER A 168 15.78 3.50 8.53
C SER A 168 14.82 2.32 8.59
N VAL A 169 15.23 1.25 9.27
CA VAL A 169 14.36 0.11 9.58
C VAL A 169 14.30 -0.05 11.09
N TYR A 170 13.08 -0.12 11.61
CA TYR A 170 12.78 -0.33 13.02
C TYR A 170 12.03 -1.63 13.21
N HIS A 171 12.50 -2.46 14.14
CA HIS A 171 11.87 -3.70 14.54
C HIS A 171 11.53 -3.66 16.03
N LYS A 172 10.25 -3.83 16.37
CA LYS A 172 9.73 -3.77 17.75
C LYS A 172 10.20 -2.53 18.51
N GLY A 173 10.15 -1.38 17.84
CA GLY A 173 10.54 -0.07 18.39
C GLY A 173 12.04 0.20 18.47
N LYS A 174 12.90 -0.77 18.14
CA LYS A 174 14.35 -0.57 18.08
C LYS A 174 14.79 -0.34 16.64
N GLN A 175 15.66 0.62 16.43
CA GLN A 175 16.30 0.82 15.13
C GLN A 175 17.28 -0.33 14.89
N ILE A 176 17.07 -1.07 13.80
CA ILE A 176 17.95 -2.16 13.36
C ILE A 176 18.72 -1.78 12.09
N TRP A 177 18.37 -0.67 11.44
CA TRP A 177 19.12 -0.07 10.35
C TRP A 177 18.99 1.47 10.31
N PRO A 178 20.07 2.23 10.00
CA PRO A 178 21.47 1.78 10.04
C PRO A 178 21.81 1.20 11.41
N ILE A 179 22.76 0.27 11.44
CA ILE A 179 23.26 -0.27 12.71
C ILE A 179 23.97 0.87 13.44
N VAL A 180 23.35 1.37 14.49
CA VAL A 180 23.99 2.33 15.40
C VAL A 180 24.72 1.49 16.44
N ASN A 181 26.04 1.37 16.29
CA ASN A 181 26.86 0.79 17.35
C ASN A 181 26.90 1.77 18.53
N PRO A 182 26.71 1.29 19.78
CA PRO A 182 26.87 2.13 20.97
C PRO A 182 28.30 2.64 21.14
#